data_AF-A0A7D8V031-F1
#
_entry.id   AF-A0A7D8V031-F1
#
_cell.length_a   1.000
_cell.length_b   1.000
_cell.length_c   1.000
_cell.angle_alpha   90.00
_cell.angle_beta   90.00
_cell.angle_gamma   90.00
#
_symmetry.space_group_name_H-M   'P 1'
#
loop_
_entity.id
_entity.type
_entity.pdbx_description
1 polymer ?
#
loop_
_entity_poly.entity_id
_entity_poly.type
_entity_poly.pdbx_seq_one_letter_code
_entity_poly.pdbx_strand_id
1 'polypeptide(L)'
;MTTAPANPNKVPVPAAGSTAIFTRVIQSGPLVFLAGQTGNDPATGKLVPGGIVPESVQAFASIKETLAHAGLGLEDLVSVTIYVRDYEANIAALNEIYPTLFPAGTPLPVRTAVGVAALPRNAAAEYQVVSCLTLAHADARLRRAASRCAVCYVTCRVDVTCLGPLRAVAGIFVGGWGGGKAWRTSWCRPRCGP
;
A
#
# COMPACT_ATOMS: atom_id res chain seq x y z
N MET A 1 2.07 -16.16 19.03
CA MET A 1 2.81 -16.82 17.93
C MET A 1 2.09 -16.50 16.64
N THR A 2 2.61 -15.59 15.81
CA THR A 2 1.98 -15.25 14.52
C THR A 2 2.42 -16.31 13.52
N THR A 3 1.55 -17.29 13.27
CA THR A 3 1.76 -18.27 12.21
C THR A 3 1.90 -17.54 10.88
N ALA A 4 2.93 -17.89 10.09
CA ALA A 4 3.08 -17.38 8.74
C ALA A 4 1.76 -17.56 7.95
N PRO A 5 1.34 -16.57 7.15
CA PRO A 5 0.07 -16.66 6.43
C PRO A 5 0.09 -17.89 5.52
N ALA A 6 -0.99 -18.68 5.54
CA ALA A 6 -1.13 -19.90 4.74
C ALA A 6 -1.01 -19.64 3.22
N ASN A 7 -1.23 -18.39 2.80
CA ASN A 7 -0.93 -17.92 1.45
C ASN A 7 0.08 -16.76 1.53
N PRO A 8 1.31 -16.91 0.99
CA PRO A 8 2.35 -15.88 1.04
C PRO A 8 1.98 -14.60 0.27
N ASN A 9 1.02 -14.67 -0.66
CA ASN A 9 0.51 -13.53 -1.40
C ASN A 9 -0.67 -12.85 -0.68
N LYS A 10 -1.12 -13.35 0.47
CA LYS A 10 -2.23 -12.76 1.24
C LYS A 10 -1.73 -12.42 2.64
N VAL A 11 -1.17 -11.23 2.78
CA VAL A 11 -0.59 -10.77 4.03
C VAL A 11 -1.55 -9.80 4.73
N PRO A 12 -2.13 -10.16 5.89
CA PRO A 12 -2.89 -9.21 6.70
C PRO A 12 -1.99 -8.08 7.16
N VAL A 13 -2.39 -6.84 6.90
CA VAL A 13 -1.72 -5.68 7.50
C VAL A 13 -2.29 -5.50 8.91
N PRO A 14 -1.45 -5.39 9.95
CA PRO A 14 -1.92 -5.11 11.30
C PRO A 14 -2.72 -3.81 11.31
N ALA A 15 -4.03 -3.92 11.53
CA ALA A 15 -4.94 -2.80 11.73
C ALA A 15 -5.71 -3.09 13.03
N ALA A 16 -6.18 -2.03 13.70
CA ALA A 16 -6.91 -2.16 14.97
C ALA A 16 -7.99 -3.25 14.89
N GLY A 17 -8.05 -4.05 15.96
CA GLY A 17 -8.74 -5.34 16.01
C GLY A 17 -10.18 -5.29 15.50
N SER A 18 -10.56 -6.32 14.76
CA SER A 18 -11.90 -6.47 14.22
C SER A 18 -12.40 -7.88 14.49
N THR A 19 -13.53 -7.99 15.19
CA THR A 19 -14.35 -9.22 15.31
C THR A 19 -15.17 -9.50 14.05
N ALA A 20 -14.96 -8.74 12.97
CA ALA A 20 -15.69 -8.92 11.72
C ALA A 20 -15.28 -10.21 11.01
N ILE A 21 -16.22 -10.78 10.25
CA ILE A 21 -16.06 -11.97 9.39
C ILE A 21 -15.13 -11.73 8.17
N PHE A 22 -14.41 -10.60 8.14
CA PHE A 22 -13.52 -10.20 7.07
C PHE A 22 -12.27 -9.51 7.63
N THR A 23 -11.18 -9.56 6.86
CA THR A 23 -9.95 -8.82 7.17
C THR A 23 -10.07 -7.39 6.68
N ARG A 24 -9.75 -6.40 7.54
CA ARG A 24 -9.85 -4.98 7.18
C ARG A 24 -8.88 -4.57 6.06
N VAL A 25 -7.68 -5.15 6.07
CA VAL A 25 -6.61 -4.80 5.12
C VAL A 25 -5.83 -6.05 4.73
N ILE A 26 -5.69 -6.25 3.43
CA ILE A 26 -4.84 -7.30 2.87
C ILE A 26 -3.85 -6.66 1.90
N GLN A 27 -2.57 -7.00 2.07
CA GLN A 27 -1.55 -6.76 1.06
C GLN A 27 -1.38 -8.03 0.21
N SER A 28 -1.39 -7.85 -1.12
CA SER A 28 -1.09 -8.89 -2.10
C SER A 28 -0.11 -8.35 -3.14
N GLY A 29 1.16 -8.74 -3.00
CA GLY A 29 2.25 -8.18 -3.80
C GLY A 29 2.37 -6.66 -3.58
N PRO A 30 2.36 -5.84 -4.64
CA PRO A 30 2.39 -4.38 -4.51
C PRO A 30 1.03 -3.78 -4.16
N LEU A 31 -0.08 -4.51 -4.30
CA LEU A 31 -1.42 -3.96 -4.07
C LEU A 31 -1.84 -4.12 -2.61
N VAL A 32 -2.53 -3.11 -2.09
CA VAL A 32 -3.16 -3.13 -0.77
C VAL A 32 -4.65 -2.87 -0.95
N PHE A 33 -5.44 -3.79 -0.40
CA PHE A 33 -6.89 -3.78 -0.47
C PHE A 33 -7.46 -3.47 0.90
N LEU A 34 -8.35 -2.50 0.96
CA LEU A 34 -9.09 -2.17 2.18
C LEU A 34 -10.54 -2.64 2.03
N ALA A 35 -11.08 -3.16 3.13
CA ALA A 35 -12.53 -3.34 3.26
C ALA A 35 -13.24 -1.99 3.18
N GLY A 36 -14.53 -2.00 2.87
CA GLY A 36 -15.35 -0.79 2.81
C GLY A 36 -15.26 0.03 4.10
N GLN A 37 -15.05 1.34 3.94
CA GLN A 37 -14.98 2.28 5.05
C GLN A 37 -16.19 3.22 5.00
N THR A 38 -16.88 3.35 6.12
CA THR A 38 -17.92 4.37 6.33
C THR A 38 -17.39 5.43 7.30
N GLY A 39 -18.09 6.57 7.41
CA GLY A 39 -17.74 7.68 8.29
C GLY A 39 -17.99 7.40 9.78
N ASN A 40 -17.49 6.29 10.31
CA ASN A 40 -17.64 5.96 11.73
C ASN A 40 -16.58 6.68 12.55
N ASP A 41 -16.99 7.27 13.66
CA ASP A 41 -16.10 7.75 14.71
C ASP A 41 -15.39 6.54 15.37
N PRO A 42 -14.04 6.49 15.38
CA PRO A 42 -13.28 5.37 15.94
C PRO A 42 -13.47 5.21 17.46
N ALA A 43 -13.83 6.27 18.19
CA ALA A 43 -14.03 6.21 19.63
C ALA A 43 -15.39 5.60 19.99
N THR A 44 -16.45 5.98 19.27
CA THR A 44 -17.82 5.53 19.57
C THR A 44 -18.29 4.37 18.68
N GLY A 45 -17.59 4.16 17.56
CA GLY A 45 -17.97 3.24 16.50
C GLY A 45 -19.21 3.66 15.71
N LYS A 46 -19.85 4.80 16.00
CA LYS A 46 -21.09 5.27 15.35
C LYS A 46 -20.77 6.19 14.17
N LEU A 47 -21.73 6.35 13.24
CA LEU A 47 -21.58 7.33 12.16
C LEU A 47 -21.51 8.74 12.73
N VAL A 48 -20.62 9.56 12.17
CA VAL A 48 -20.58 10.99 12.50
C VAL A 48 -21.85 11.69 12.01
N PRO A 49 -22.39 12.66 12.75
CA PRO A 49 -23.59 13.37 12.34
C PRO A 49 -23.29 14.35 11.20
N GLY A 50 -24.33 14.74 10.45
CA GLY A 50 -24.27 15.79 9.43
C GLY A 50 -24.23 15.29 7.98
N GLY A 51 -24.43 13.98 7.76
CA GLY A 51 -24.63 13.40 6.44
C GLY A 51 -23.35 13.21 5.63
N ILE A 52 -23.46 13.23 4.30
CA ILE A 52 -22.39 12.71 3.43
C ILE A 52 -21.06 13.42 3.59
N VAL A 53 -21.04 14.74 3.80
CA VAL A 53 -19.79 15.52 3.89
C VAL A 53 -18.95 15.11 5.11
N PRO A 54 -19.45 15.24 6.36
CA PRO A 54 -18.68 14.81 7.53
C PRO A 54 -18.39 13.31 7.53
N GLU A 55 -19.33 12.48 7.05
CA GLU A 55 -19.08 11.05 6.88
C GLU A 55 -17.92 10.77 5.92
N SER A 56 -17.82 11.49 4.80
CA SER A 56 -16.70 11.39 3.85
C SER A 56 -15.37 11.74 4.50
N VAL A 57 -15.33 12.85 5.24
CA VAL A 57 -14.12 13.32 5.94
C VAL A 57 -13.65 12.28 6.95
N GLN A 58 -14.57 11.74 7.76
CA GLN A 58 -14.24 10.72 8.75
C GLN A 58 -13.81 9.40 8.10
N ALA A 59 -14.45 8.99 7.00
CA ALA A 59 -14.09 7.78 6.27
C ALA A 59 -12.67 7.89 5.71
N PHE A 60 -12.31 9.02 5.09
CA PHE A 60 -10.97 9.25 4.55
C PHE A 60 -9.90 9.39 5.64
N ALA A 61 -10.23 9.95 6.80
CA ALA A 61 -9.34 9.95 7.96
C ALA A 61 -9.03 8.50 8.41
N SER A 62 -10.06 7.65 8.47
CA SER A 62 -9.93 6.24 8.84
C SER A 62 -9.14 5.44 7.79
N ILE A 63 -9.36 5.70 6.49
CA ILE A 63 -8.58 5.14 5.38
C ILE A 63 -7.11 5.52 5.51
N LYS A 64 -6.82 6.79 5.76
CA LYS A 64 -5.45 7.30 5.93
C LYS A 64 -4.73 6.63 7.10
N GLU A 65 -5.37 6.54 8.26
CA GLU A 65 -4.83 5.84 9.43
C GLU A 65 -4.55 4.36 9.11
N THR A 66 -5.49 3.71 8.43
CA THR A 66 -5.38 2.31 8.03
C THR A 66 -4.21 2.07 7.06
N LEU A 67 -4.03 2.95 6.07
CA LEU A 67 -2.93 2.90 5.11
C LEU A 67 -1.57 3.15 5.76
N ALA A 68 -1.52 3.98 6.81
CA ALA A 68 -0.29 4.26 7.53
C ALA A 68 0.34 2.99 8.15
N HIS A 69 -0.47 1.99 8.53
CA HIS A 69 0.04 0.68 8.97
C HIS A 69 0.80 -0.09 7.87
N ALA A 70 0.47 0.17 6.60
CA ALA A 70 1.22 -0.32 5.45
C ALA A 70 2.35 0.65 5.04
N GLY A 71 2.54 1.77 5.73
CA GLY A 71 3.47 2.83 5.34
C GLY A 71 3.07 3.52 4.03
N LEU A 72 1.76 3.62 3.77
CA LEU A 72 1.16 4.26 2.61
C LEU A 72 0.34 5.49 3.03
N GLY A 73 0.09 6.38 2.08
CA GLY A 73 -0.77 7.56 2.22
C GLY A 73 -1.96 7.56 1.24
N LEU A 74 -2.74 8.64 1.27
CA LEU A 74 -3.88 8.81 0.35
C LEU A 74 -3.43 9.02 -1.10
N GLU A 75 -2.20 9.50 -1.28
CA GLU A 75 -1.51 9.65 -2.56
C GLU A 75 -1.17 8.32 -3.24
N ASP A 76 -1.16 7.22 -2.50
CA ASP A 76 -0.93 5.88 -3.06
C ASP A 76 -2.23 5.18 -3.51
N LEU A 77 -3.39 5.82 -3.32
CA LEU A 77 -4.67 5.31 -3.81
C LEU A 77 -4.65 5.31 -5.34
N VAL A 78 -4.99 4.17 -5.93
CA VAL A 78 -5.07 4.04 -7.40
C VAL A 78 -6.51 3.93 -7.88
N SER A 79 -7.41 3.37 -7.06
CA SER A 79 -8.82 3.17 -7.38
C SER A 79 -9.70 3.38 -6.16
N VAL A 80 -10.83 4.07 -6.35
CA VAL A 80 -11.86 4.31 -5.34
C VAL A 80 -13.23 3.99 -5.93
N THR A 81 -13.93 3.04 -5.32
CA THR A 81 -15.35 2.77 -5.58
C THR A 81 -16.17 3.32 -4.43
N ILE A 82 -17.16 4.15 -4.76
CA ILE A 82 -18.02 4.84 -3.80
C ILE A 82 -19.44 4.32 -3.96
N TYR A 83 -19.99 3.79 -2.87
CA TYR A 83 -21.39 3.43 -2.77
C TYR A 83 -22.13 4.56 -2.05
N VAL A 84 -23.17 5.10 -2.66
CA VAL A 84 -23.87 6.30 -2.15
C VAL A 84 -25.35 5.99 -1.98
N ARG A 85 -25.89 6.27 -0.79
CA ARG A 85 -27.34 6.25 -0.53
C ARG A 85 -27.95 7.58 -0.95
N ASP A 86 -29.20 7.60 -1.41
CA ASP A 86 -29.88 8.80 -1.91
C ASP A 86 -29.02 9.55 -2.95
N TYR A 87 -28.56 8.82 -3.98
CA TYR A 87 -27.53 9.27 -4.93
C TYR A 87 -27.76 10.68 -5.48
N GLU A 88 -28.95 10.97 -5.99
CA GLU A 88 -29.29 12.28 -6.57
C GLU A 88 -29.18 13.44 -5.57
N ALA A 89 -29.50 13.19 -4.30
CA ALA A 89 -29.42 14.23 -3.26
C ALA A 89 -27.97 14.47 -2.79
N ASN A 90 -27.10 13.47 -2.94
CA ASN A 90 -25.79 13.44 -2.29
C ASN A 90 -24.60 13.64 -3.24
N ILE A 91 -24.75 13.33 -4.53
CA ILE A 91 -23.62 13.29 -5.48
C ILE A 91 -22.96 14.65 -5.68
N ALA A 92 -23.73 15.75 -5.66
CA ALA A 92 -23.19 17.10 -5.82
C ALA A 92 -22.25 17.48 -4.67
N ALA A 93 -22.70 17.32 -3.42
CA ALA A 93 -21.90 17.58 -2.23
C ALA A 93 -20.67 16.67 -2.15
N LEU A 94 -20.81 15.39 -2.55
CA LEU A 94 -19.69 14.47 -2.62
C LEU A 94 -18.63 14.93 -3.63
N ASN A 95 -19.04 15.38 -4.82
CA ASN A 95 -18.11 15.86 -5.85
C ASN A 95 -17.33 17.11 -5.40
N GLU A 96 -17.97 17.98 -4.62
CA GLU A 96 -17.33 19.19 -4.07
C GLU A 96 -16.28 18.84 -3.01
N ILE A 97 -16.62 17.96 -2.05
CA ILE A 97 -15.69 17.62 -0.97
C ILE A 97 -14.57 16.68 -1.42
N TYR A 98 -14.84 15.75 -2.35
CA TYR A 98 -13.90 14.68 -2.73
C TYR A 98 -12.46 15.15 -3.04
N PRO A 99 -12.19 16.16 -3.90
CA PRO A 99 -10.82 16.58 -4.19
C PRO A 99 -10.10 17.14 -2.97
N THR A 100 -10.83 17.70 -2.00
CA THR A 100 -10.26 18.28 -0.76
C THR A 100 -9.77 17.22 0.23
N LEU A 101 -10.21 15.96 0.05
CA LEU A 101 -9.80 14.84 0.90
C LEU A 101 -8.38 14.36 0.57
N PHE A 102 -7.81 14.79 -0.55
CA PHE A 102 -6.49 14.39 -1.01
C PHE A 102 -5.45 15.51 -0.81
N PRO A 103 -4.16 15.18 -0.65
CA PRO A 103 -3.11 16.18 -0.59
C PRO A 103 -3.05 17.02 -1.88
N ALA A 104 -2.86 18.33 -1.73
CA ALA A 104 -2.77 19.25 -2.87
C ALA A 104 -1.68 18.84 -3.86
N GLY A 105 -1.98 18.92 -5.16
CA GLY A 105 -1.05 18.57 -6.24
C GLY A 105 -0.94 17.06 -6.54
N THR A 106 -1.72 16.21 -5.85
CA THR A 106 -1.73 14.77 -6.09
C THR A 106 -2.74 14.40 -7.19
N PRO A 107 -2.37 13.58 -8.18
CA PRO A 107 -3.33 12.99 -9.12
C PRO A 107 -4.41 12.21 -8.37
N LEU A 108 -5.69 12.46 -8.69
CA LEU A 108 -6.79 11.72 -8.08
C LEU A 108 -6.85 10.27 -8.62
N PRO A 109 -7.22 9.29 -7.78
CA PRO A 109 -7.40 7.91 -8.22
C PRO A 109 -8.54 7.78 -9.23
N VAL A 110 -8.55 6.69 -10.00
CA VAL A 110 -9.74 6.35 -10.80
C VAL A 110 -10.93 6.16 -9.87
N ARG A 111 -12.10 6.64 -10.29
CA ARG A 111 -13.27 6.71 -9.43
C ARG A 111 -14.50 6.13 -10.12
N THR A 112 -15.28 5.35 -9.37
CA THR A 112 -16.63 4.95 -9.75
C THR A 112 -17.57 5.25 -8.58
N ALA A 113 -18.70 5.90 -8.85
CA ALA A 113 -19.75 6.16 -7.85
C ALA A 113 -21.04 5.46 -8.28
N VAL A 114 -21.67 4.72 -7.37
CA VAL A 114 -22.88 3.93 -7.63
C VAL A 114 -23.92 4.21 -6.56
N GLY A 115 -25.17 4.45 -6.99
CA GLY A 115 -26.31 4.55 -6.09
C GLY A 115 -26.71 3.19 -5.52
N VAL A 116 -26.91 3.10 -4.21
CA VAL A 116 -27.33 1.86 -3.52
C VAL A 116 -28.55 2.09 -2.64
N ALA A 117 -29.34 1.03 -2.43
CA ALA A 117 -30.56 1.10 -1.64
C ALA A 117 -30.30 1.30 -0.14
N ALA A 118 -29.25 0.67 0.39
CA ALA A 118 -28.90 0.73 1.80
C ALA A 118 -27.41 0.50 2.00
N LEU A 119 -26.89 1.06 3.10
CA LEU A 119 -25.53 0.88 3.56
C LEU A 119 -25.52 0.48 5.05
N PRO A 120 -24.43 -0.15 5.54
CA PRO A 120 -24.29 -0.48 6.96
C PRO A 120 -24.57 0.73 7.84
N ARG A 121 -25.37 0.54 8.91
CA ARG A 121 -25.72 1.59 9.88
C ARG A 121 -26.44 2.81 9.27
N ASN A 122 -27.01 2.66 8.07
CA ASN A 122 -27.66 3.73 7.32
C ASN A 122 -26.71 4.89 6.93
N ALA A 123 -25.44 4.57 6.66
CA ALA A 123 -24.47 5.54 6.16
C ALA A 123 -24.94 6.23 4.88
N ALA A 124 -24.48 7.44 4.66
CA ALA A 124 -24.69 8.16 3.41
C ALA A 124 -23.76 7.67 2.30
N ALA A 125 -22.53 7.27 2.66
CA ALA A 125 -21.55 6.73 1.72
C ALA A 125 -20.63 5.67 2.33
N GLU A 126 -20.19 4.73 1.49
CA GLU A 126 -19.17 3.73 1.80
C GLU A 126 -18.09 3.72 0.71
N TYR A 127 -16.82 3.64 1.12
CA TYR A 127 -15.66 3.76 0.24
C TYR A 127 -14.87 2.47 0.24
N GLN A 128 -14.76 1.84 -0.93
CA GLN A 128 -13.83 0.74 -1.17
C GLN A 128 -12.63 1.28 -1.93
N VAL A 129 -11.43 1.02 -1.41
CA VAL A 129 -10.19 1.58 -1.98
C VAL A 129 -9.14 0.50 -2.23
N VAL A 130 -8.38 0.74 -3.28
CA VAL A 130 -7.17 -0.02 -3.62
C VAL A 130 -6.01 0.95 -3.72
N SER A 131 -4.92 0.65 -3.03
CA SER A 131 -3.65 1.35 -3.16
C SER A 131 -2.56 0.46 -3.72
N CYS A 132 -1.50 1.09 -4.21
CA CYS A 132 -0.34 0.41 -4.75
C CYS A 132 0.92 0.92 -4.06
N LEU A 133 1.76 0.00 -3.60
CA LEU A 133 3.12 0.28 -3.17
C LEU A 133 3.91 0.79 -4.39
N THR A 134 4.15 2.09 -4.42
CA THR A 134 5.01 2.70 -5.44
C THR A 134 6.46 2.22 -5.31
N LEU A 135 7.24 2.31 -6.38
CA LEU A 135 8.68 1.98 -6.36
C LEU A 135 9.44 2.81 -5.31
N ALA A 136 8.99 4.03 -5.01
CA ALA A 136 9.54 4.85 -3.93
C ALA A 136 9.35 4.21 -2.55
N HIS A 137 8.17 3.64 -2.28
CA HIS A 137 7.91 2.88 -1.05
C HIS A 137 8.67 1.55 -1.03
N ALA A 138 8.84 0.89 -2.17
CA ALA A 138 9.66 -0.32 -2.29
C ALA A 138 11.14 -0.02 -2.00
N ASP A 139 11.70 1.05 -2.55
CA ASP A 139 13.09 1.48 -2.30
C ASP A 139 13.27 1.91 -0.83
N ALA A 140 12.33 2.64 -0.23
CA ALA A 140 12.38 2.98 1.20
C ALA A 140 12.35 1.72 2.11
N ARG A 141 11.54 0.71 1.77
CA ARG A 141 11.52 -0.59 2.48
C ARG A 141 12.82 -1.36 2.29
N LEU A 142 13.36 -1.40 1.06
CA LEU A 142 14.64 -2.04 0.75
C LEU A 142 15.80 -1.34 1.49
N ARG A 143 15.82 -0.01 1.54
CA ARG A 143 16.82 0.77 2.30
C ARG A 143 16.73 0.52 3.80
N ARG A 144 15.53 0.39 4.38
CA ARG A 144 15.35 0.04 5.81
C ARG A 144 15.73 -1.43 6.11
N ALA A 145 15.48 -2.35 5.18
CA ALA A 145 15.94 -3.72 5.29
C ALA A 145 17.47 -3.81 5.19
N ALA A 146 18.07 -3.04 4.27
CA ALA A 146 19.51 -2.95 4.09
C ALA A 146 20.21 -2.24 5.26
N SER A 147 19.60 -1.23 5.89
CA SER A 147 20.19 -0.51 7.04
C SER A 147 20.21 -1.33 8.33
N ARG A 148 19.40 -2.39 8.43
CA ARG A 148 19.51 -3.40 9.51
C ARG A 148 20.62 -4.43 9.28
N CYS A 149 21.18 -4.48 8.08
CA CYS A 149 22.35 -5.29 7.71
C CYS A 149 23.55 -4.37 7.44
N ALA A 150 24.18 -3.86 8.49
CA ALA A 150 25.39 -3.03 8.36
C ALA A 150 26.60 -3.76 7.72
N VAL A 151 26.47 -5.04 7.32
CA VAL A 151 27.57 -5.88 6.82
C VAL A 151 27.53 -6.11 5.30
N CYS A 152 26.48 -5.70 4.56
CA CYS A 152 26.36 -6.03 3.12
C CYS A 152 26.21 -4.83 2.18
N TYR A 153 26.64 -3.63 2.56
CA TYR A 153 26.39 -2.42 1.75
C TYR A 153 27.22 -2.30 0.44
N VAL A 154 27.93 -3.33 -0.02
CA VAL A 154 28.83 -3.19 -1.19
C VAL A 154 28.30 -3.82 -2.50
N THR A 155 27.24 -4.65 -2.53
CA THR A 155 26.88 -5.31 -3.81
C THR A 155 25.40 -5.49 -4.15
N CYS A 156 24.43 -5.02 -3.37
CA CYS A 156 23.02 -5.17 -3.74
C CYS A 156 22.45 -3.89 -4.38
N ARG A 157 23.00 -3.48 -5.53
CA ARG A 157 22.22 -2.73 -6.53
C ARG A 157 21.39 -3.78 -7.27
N VAL A 158 20.10 -3.89 -6.93
CA VAL A 158 19.16 -4.58 -7.80
C VAL A 158 18.87 -3.60 -8.94
N ASP A 159 19.65 -3.71 -10.03
CA ASP A 159 19.28 -3.11 -11.30
C ASP A 159 18.00 -3.79 -11.78
N VAL A 160 16.86 -3.14 -11.53
CA VAL A 160 15.58 -3.49 -12.16
C VAL A 160 15.60 -2.87 -13.55
N THR A 161 16.41 -3.43 -14.45
CA THR A 161 16.32 -3.18 -15.87
C THR A 161 16.10 -4.50 -16.61
N CYS A 162 14.93 -4.55 -17.27
CA CYS A 162 14.59 -5.42 -18.40
C CYS A 162 14.33 -6.91 -18.12
N LEU A 163 13.03 -7.23 -18.09
CA LEU A 163 12.46 -8.49 -18.58
C LEU A 163 12.86 -8.72 -20.07
N GLY A 164 14.03 -9.33 -20.27
CA GLY A 164 14.48 -10.15 -21.43
C GLY A 164 14.40 -9.60 -22.88
N PRO A 165 14.87 -10.36 -23.89
CA PRO A 165 15.68 -11.59 -23.82
C PRO A 165 17.02 -11.49 -24.60
N LEU A 166 17.91 -12.46 -24.35
CA LEU A 166 19.08 -12.85 -25.15
C LEU A 166 20.36 -12.00 -25.06
N ARG A 167 21.37 -12.64 -24.43
CA ARG A 167 22.81 -12.63 -24.76
C ARG A 167 23.42 -11.29 -25.20
N ALA A 168 24.24 -10.70 -24.31
CA ALA A 168 25.60 -10.31 -24.69
C ALA A 168 26.44 -10.04 -23.45
N VAL A 169 27.61 -10.67 -23.43
CA VAL A 169 28.74 -10.39 -22.55
C VAL A 169 29.25 -8.99 -22.83
N ALA A 170 29.43 -8.16 -21.81
CA ALA A 170 30.37 -7.04 -21.87
C ALA A 170 30.81 -6.70 -20.44
N GLY A 171 32.02 -7.12 -20.09
CA GLY A 171 32.70 -6.67 -18.88
C GLY A 171 33.11 -5.21 -18.99
N ILE A 172 33.10 -4.51 -17.86
CA ILE A 172 33.81 -3.24 -17.72
C ILE A 172 34.94 -3.47 -16.71
N PHE A 173 36.14 -3.43 -17.25
CA PHE A 173 37.43 -3.60 -16.59
C PHE A 173 38.01 -2.21 -16.35
N VAL A 174 38.35 -1.84 -15.12
CA VAL A 174 39.33 -0.78 -14.86
C VAL A 174 40.13 -1.14 -13.61
N GLY A 175 41.45 -1.28 -13.75
CA GLY A 175 42.41 -1.39 -12.65
C GLY A 175 43.44 -2.49 -12.86
N GLY A 176 44.57 -2.15 -13.50
CA GLY A 176 45.66 -3.07 -13.81
C GLY A 176 46.74 -3.23 -12.73
N TRP A 177 47.67 -4.13 -13.08
CA TRP A 177 49.00 -4.43 -12.54
C TRP A 177 49.14 -5.43 -11.38
N GLY A 178 49.71 -6.60 -11.74
CA GLY A 178 50.66 -7.32 -10.87
C GLY A 178 50.41 -8.81 -10.65
N GLY A 179 51.07 -9.65 -11.45
CA GLY A 179 51.50 -10.99 -11.01
C GLY A 179 50.46 -12.12 -11.10
N GLY A 180 50.71 -13.06 -12.01
CA GLY A 180 49.87 -14.24 -12.20
C GLY A 180 49.74 -15.11 -10.94
N LYS A 181 48.49 -15.40 -10.57
CA LYS A 181 48.06 -16.61 -9.85
C LYS A 181 46.63 -16.96 -10.28
N ALA A 182 46.36 -18.25 -10.39
CA ALA A 182 45.09 -18.83 -10.82
C ALA A 182 43.89 -18.35 -9.97
N TRP A 183 42.80 -17.97 -10.64
CA TRP A 183 41.56 -17.54 -10.00
C TRP A 183 40.76 -18.74 -9.52
N ARG A 184 40.69 -18.96 -8.20
CA ARG A 184 39.64 -19.78 -7.58
C ARG A 184 38.37 -18.93 -7.50
N THR A 185 37.27 -19.44 -8.06
CA THR A 185 35.92 -18.93 -7.78
C THR A 185 35.52 -19.32 -6.36
N SER A 186 35.84 -18.47 -5.38
CA SER A 186 35.29 -18.62 -4.03
C SER A 186 33.84 -18.16 -4.03
N TRP A 187 32.92 -19.12 -4.02
CA TRP A 187 31.52 -18.88 -3.69
C TRP A 187 31.43 -18.45 -2.22
N CYS A 188 31.00 -17.22 -1.95
CA CYS A 188 30.59 -16.80 -0.61
C CYS A 188 29.34 -17.59 -0.20
N ARG A 189 29.50 -18.65 0.59
CA ARG A 189 28.40 -19.21 1.40
C ARG A 189 28.13 -18.26 2.56
N PRO A 190 26.87 -17.86 2.83
CA PRO A 190 26.55 -17.18 4.07
C PRO A 190 26.76 -18.16 5.23
N ARG A 191 27.72 -17.88 6.11
CA ARG A 191 27.73 -18.47 7.46
C ARG A 191 26.85 -17.59 8.33
N CYS A 192 25.61 -18.04 8.55
CA CYS A 192 24.83 -17.59 9.69
C CYS A 192 25.20 -18.45 10.90
N GLY A 193 25.56 -17.81 12.01
CA GLY A 193 25.50 -18.34 13.35
C GLY A 193 26.69 -17.99 14.24
N PRO A 194 26.54 -18.12 15.58
CA PRO A 194 25.30 -18.24 16.35
C PRO A 194 24.61 -16.89 16.60
#